data_AF-A0A2M7GJY3-F1
#
_entry.id   AF-A0A2M7GJY3-F1
#
_cell.length_a   1.000
_cell.length_b   1.000
_cell.length_c   1.000
_cell.angle_alpha   90.00
_cell.angle_beta   90.00
_cell.angle_gamma   90.00
#
_symmetry.space_group_name_H-M   'P 1'
#
loop_
_entity.id
_entity.type
_entity.pdbx_description
1 polymer ?
#
loop_
_entity_poly.entity_id
_entity_poly.type
_entity_poly.pdbx_seq_one_letter_code
_entity_poly.pdbx_strand_id
1 'polypeptide(L)' 'PATRNRKFAVTLNLNTGEYEGGDLRFPEYGPELFRPEKGAAVVFSCSLLHEVMPVTRGHRFVALTFLTAPPQR' A
#
# COMPACT_ATOMS: atom_id res chain seq x y z
N PRO A 1 -14.99 1.77 -16.61
CA PRO A 1 -14.00 2.53 -15.82
C PRO A 1 -12.71 1.72 -15.61
N ALA A 2 -11.54 2.37 -15.71
CA ALA A 2 -10.20 1.77 -15.73
C ALA A 2 -9.76 1.01 -14.45
N THR A 3 -10.62 0.91 -13.45
CA THR A 3 -10.35 0.25 -12.15
C THR A 3 -11.08 -1.08 -11.96
N ARG A 4 -12.07 -1.42 -12.82
CA ARG A 4 -12.96 -2.60 -12.65
C ARG A 4 -12.21 -3.92 -12.47
N ASN A 5 -11.03 -4.03 -13.06
CA ASN A 5 -10.26 -5.28 -13.10
C ASN A 5 -9.10 -5.32 -12.11
N ARG A 6 -8.87 -4.27 -11.31
CA ARG A 6 -7.79 -4.25 -10.31
C ARG A 6 -8.12 -5.24 -9.19
N LYS A 7 -7.29 -6.26 -9.02
CA LYS A 7 -7.44 -7.28 -7.99
C LYS A 7 -6.55 -7.01 -6.79
N PHE A 8 -5.30 -6.64 -7.05
CA PHE A 8 -4.35 -6.33 -6.00
C PHE A 8 -3.67 -4.99 -6.23
N ALA A 9 -3.44 -4.27 -5.14
CA ALA A 9 -2.53 -3.13 -5.09
C ALA A 9 -1.18 -3.61 -4.56
N VAL A 10 -0.10 -3.07 -5.13
CA VAL A 10 1.28 -3.35 -4.70
C VAL A 10 1.92 -2.01 -4.35
N THR A 11 2.43 -1.91 -3.12
CA THR A 11 3.15 -0.74 -2.62
C THR A 11 4.58 -1.13 -2.26
N LEU A 12 5.54 -0.72 -3.08
CA LEU A 12 6.98 -0.90 -2.83
C LEU A 12 7.53 0.32 -2.08
N ASN A 13 8.14 0.09 -0.92
CA ASN A 13 8.73 1.17 -0.12
C ASN A 13 10.16 1.48 -0.57
N LEU A 14 10.45 2.74 -0.89
CA LEU A 14 11.74 3.14 -1.47
C LEU A 14 12.71 3.74 -0.45
N ASN A 15 12.21 4.20 0.70
CA ASN A 15 13.03 4.91 1.69
C ASN A 15 12.56 4.73 3.14
N THR A 16 12.02 3.57 3.51
CA THR A 16 11.68 3.26 4.91
C THR A 16 12.88 3.48 5.83
N GLY A 17 12.64 4.13 6.96
CA GLY A 17 13.68 4.53 7.92
C GLY A 17 14.14 5.98 7.76
N GLU A 18 13.85 6.62 6.63
CA GLU A 18 14.19 8.02 6.36
C GLU A 18 13.04 9.01 6.71
N TYR A 19 11.90 8.49 7.19
CA TYR A 19 10.71 9.26 7.56
C TYR A 19 10.03 8.73 8.84
N GLU A 20 9.22 9.57 9.50
CA GLU A 20 8.34 9.20 10.62
C GLU A 20 6.87 9.24 10.21
N GLY A 21 6.03 8.38 10.83
CA GLY A 21 4.65 8.19 10.42
C GLY A 21 4.55 7.42 9.10
N GLY A 22 3.58 7.73 8.24
CA GLY A 22 3.51 7.15 6.89
C GLY A 22 3.22 5.64 6.83
N ASP A 23 2.82 5.03 7.95
CA ASP A 23 2.47 3.61 8.04
C ASP A 23 1.19 3.31 7.26
N LEU A 24 1.11 2.12 6.69
CA LEU A 24 -0.13 1.62 6.10
C LEU A 24 -0.97 0.93 7.19
N ARG A 25 -2.28 1.12 7.19
CA ARG A 25 -3.21 0.35 8.02
C ARG A 25 -4.39 -0.17 7.23
N PHE A 26 -5.03 -1.21 7.77
CA PHE A 26 -6.26 -1.80 7.24
C PHE A 26 -7.34 -1.75 8.33
N PRO A 27 -8.10 -0.64 8.43
CA PRO A 27 -9.00 -0.38 9.56
C PRO A 27 -10.06 -1.47 9.77
N GLU A 28 -10.41 -2.21 8.73
CA GLU A 28 -11.35 -3.35 8.80
C GLU A 28 -10.83 -4.52 9.64
N TYR A 29 -9.51 -4.63 9.83
CA TYR A 29 -8.85 -5.78 10.48
C TYR A 29 -8.13 -5.42 11.77
N GLY A 30 -8.21 -4.16 12.20
CA GLY A 30 -7.66 -3.71 13.48
C GLY A 30 -6.73 -2.51 13.38
N PRO A 31 -6.09 -2.14 14.51
CA PRO A 31 -5.26 -0.94 14.61
C PRO A 31 -3.81 -1.15 14.17
N GLU A 32 -3.46 -2.32 13.62
CA GLU A 32 -2.09 -2.66 13.27
C GLU A 32 -1.54 -1.75 12.15
N LEU A 33 -0.29 -1.34 12.32
CA LEU A 33 0.43 -0.47 11.40
C LEU A 33 1.53 -1.26 10.68
N PHE A 34 1.55 -1.17 9.37
CA PHE A 34 2.48 -1.86 8.49
C PHE A 34 3.48 -0.87 7.92
N ARG A 35 4.76 -1.09 8.24
CA ARG A 35 5.89 -0.34 7.68
C ARG A 35 7.01 -1.30 7.27
N PRO A 36 6.87 -1.98 6.12
CA PRO A 36 7.92 -2.85 5.62
C PRO A 36 9.21 -2.08 5.37
N GLU A 37 10.33 -2.79 5.47
CA GLU A 37 11.67 -2.25 5.21
C GLU A 37 11.82 -1.70 3.77
N LYS A 38 12.87 -0.91 3.55
CA LYS A 38 13.21 -0.40 2.22
C LYS A 38 13.43 -1.56 1.25
N GLY A 39 12.79 -1.51 0.08
CA GLY A 39 12.82 -2.59 -0.91
C GLY A 39 11.75 -3.67 -0.69
N ALA A 40 11.04 -3.68 0.44
CA ALA A 40 9.92 -4.59 0.66
C ALA A 40 8.60 -3.98 0.17
N ALA A 41 7.69 -4.85 -0.28
CA ALA A 41 6.38 -4.46 -0.79
C ALA A 41 5.23 -5.01 0.06
N VAL A 42 4.18 -4.20 0.25
CA VAL A 42 2.87 -4.69 0.70
C VAL A 42 2.03 -5.01 -0.51
N VAL A 43 1.45 -6.21 -0.55
CA VAL A 43 0.47 -6.62 -1.55
C VAL A 43 -0.85 -6.91 -0.86
N PHE A 44 -1.92 -6.26 -1.30
CA PHE A 44 -3.24 -6.42 -0.68
C PHE A 44 -4.36 -6.31 -1.71
N SER A 45 -5.52 -6.90 -1.39
CA SER A 45 -6.69 -6.86 -2.27
C SER A 45 -7.20 -5.42 -2.42
N CYS A 46 -7.55 -5.01 -3.64
CA CYS A 46 -8.14 -3.70 -3.91
C CYS A 46 -9.54 -3.53 -3.30
N SER A 47 -10.14 -4.60 -2.79
CA SER A 47 -11.41 -4.54 -2.07
C SER A 47 -11.25 -4.11 -0.61
N LEU A 48 -10.02 -4.09 -0.07
CA LEU A 48 -9.79 -3.71 1.32
C LEU A 48 -9.72 -2.19 1.49
N LEU A 49 -10.38 -1.68 2.52
CA LEU A 49 -10.15 -0.32 2.97
C LEU A 49 -8.75 -0.23 3.56
N HIS A 50 -7.97 0.71 3.05
CA HIS A 50 -6.60 0.95 3.52
C HIS A 50 -6.36 2.44 3.65
N GLU A 51 -5.47 2.80 4.55
CA GLU A 51 -5.11 4.18 4.83
C GLU A 51 -3.62 4.29 5.08
N VAL A 52 -3.01 5.35 4.55
CA VAL A 52 -1.65 5.73 4.90
C VAL A 52 -1.73 6.79 5.98
N MET A 53 -1.16 6.50 7.15
CA MET A 53 -1.07 7.44 8.26
C MET A 53 -0.26 8.68 7.84
N PRO A 54 -0.50 9.86 8.44
CA PRO A 54 0.26 11.06 8.11
C PRO A 54 1.76 10.85 8.26
N VAL A 55 2.54 11.37 7.30
CA VAL A 55 3.99 11.52 7.47
C VAL A 55 4.21 12.75 8.33
N THR A 56 4.87 12.58 9.49
CA THR A 56 5.08 13.67 10.45
C THR A 56 6.46 14.31 10.32
N ARG A 57 7.43 13.59 9.76
CA ARG A 57 8.79 14.09 9.48
C ARG A 57 9.40 13.39 8.27
N GLY A 58 10.15 14.15 7.47
CA GLY A 58 10.81 13.63 6.26
C GLY A 58 9.86 13.51 5.08
N HIS A 59 10.24 12.72 4.08
CA HIS A 59 9.44 12.46 2.88
C HIS A 59 9.35 10.95 2.65
N ARG A 60 8.17 10.45 2.31
CA ARG A 60 7.95 9.04 2.00
C ARG A 60 7.87 8.83 0.49
N PHE A 61 8.75 8.00 -0.06
CA PHE A 61 8.74 7.62 -1.46
C PHE A 61 8.30 6.17 -1.63
N VAL A 62 7.34 5.95 -2.53
CA VAL A 62 6.82 4.62 -2.87
C VAL A 62 6.61 4.49 -4.37
N ALA A 63 6.74 3.26 -4.87
CA ALA A 63 6.26 2.89 -6.20
C ALA A 63 4.97 2.07 -6.06
N LEU A 64 3.94 2.45 -6.81
CA LEU A 64 2.62 1.82 -6.77
C LEU A 64 2.32 1.16 -8.12
N THR A 65 1.80 -0.07 -8.08
CA THR A 65 1.20 -0.71 -9.26
C THR A 65 -0.03 -1.51 -8.86
N PHE A 66 -0.81 -1.92 -9.86
CA PHE A 66 -2.02 -2.72 -9.67
C PHE A 66 -1.95 -3.97 -10.55
N LEU A 67 -2.23 -5.12 -9.95
CA LEU A 67 -2.36 -6.38 -10.66
C LEU A 67 -3.82 -6.59 -11.04
N THR A 68 -4.07 -6.94 -12.30
CA THR A 68 -5.41 -7.20 -12.83
C THR A 68 -5.58 -8.68 -13.13
N ALA A 69 -6.81 -9.19 -12.99
CA ALA A 69 -7.14 -10.50 -13.54
C ALA A 69 -7.38 -10.38 -15.05
N PRO A 70 -7.02 -11.42 -15.84
CA PRO A 70 -7.47 -11.51 -17.21
C PRO A 70 -9.01 -11.52 -17.29
N PRO A 71 -9.62 -11.10 -18.42
CA PRO A 71 -11.05 -11.25 -18.62
C PRO A 71 -11.45 -12.72 -18.43
N GLN A 72 -12.48 -12.98 -17.63
CA GLN A 72 -13.10 -14.30 -17.61
C GLN A 72 -13.81 -14.50 -18.95
N ARG A 73 -13.44 -15.57 -19.67
CA ARG A 73 -14.08 -15.99 -20.92
C ARG A 73 -15.47 -16.53 -20.65
#